data_AF-G9L2V3-F1
#
_entry.id   AF-G9L2V3-F1
#
_cell.length_a   1.000
_cell.length_b   1.000
_cell.length_c   1.000
_cell.angle_alpha   90.00
_cell.angle_beta   90.00
_cell.angle_gamma   90.00
#
_symmetry.space_group_name_H-M   'P 1'
#
loop_
_entity.id
_entity.type
_entity.pdbx_description
1 polymer ?
#
loop_
_entity_poly.entity_id
_entity_poly.type
_entity_poly.pdbx_seq_one_letter_code
_entity_poly.pdbx_strand_id
1 'polypeptide(L)'
;SYEKKNHPSLRRAMKKCRELLELYSIKRFYSCPFKIAQVFEVFLNSNELCQFVMTTLDSLEYLKNPCTQQSAGELLITLVKNAESRFEKVPEIMGVICARLSIISQPRVRRQIINTVSLFISRPKYTDTVISHLLCHPVPYD
;
A
#
# COMPACT_ATOMS: atom_id res chain seq x y z
N SER A 1 -17.74 -16.57 25.83
CA SER A 1 -17.70 -15.11 26.04
C SER A 1 -16.27 -14.70 26.31
N TYR A 2 -15.52 -14.26 25.29
CA TYR A 2 -14.10 -13.87 25.40
C TYR A 2 -14.00 -12.34 25.31
N GLU A 3 -14.26 -11.66 26.42
CA GLU A 3 -14.00 -10.23 26.52
C GLU A 3 -12.56 -9.93 26.99
N LYS A 4 -11.90 -9.07 26.22
CA LYS A 4 -11.09 -7.92 26.68
C LYS A 4 -9.96 -8.19 27.69
N LYS A 5 -8.74 -8.42 27.21
CA LYS A 5 -7.51 -8.16 28.01
C LYS A 5 -6.37 -7.38 27.31
N ASN A 6 -6.47 -6.98 26.04
CA ASN A 6 -5.36 -6.34 25.31
C ASN A 6 -5.44 -4.81 25.12
N HIS A 7 -6.38 -4.11 25.76
CA HIS A 7 -6.58 -2.67 25.55
C HIS A 7 -5.52 -1.70 26.12
N PRO A 8 -4.90 -1.93 27.31
CA PRO A 8 -4.01 -0.93 27.91
C PRO A 8 -2.67 -0.76 27.20
N SER A 9 -2.08 -1.87 26.73
CA SER A 9 -0.80 -1.88 26.03
C SER A 9 -0.92 -1.27 24.64
N LEU A 10 -1.98 -1.60 23.91
CA LEU A 10 -2.28 -1.03 22.60
C LEU A 10 -2.55 0.48 22.69
N ARG A 11 -3.38 0.90 23.65
CA ARG A 11 -3.68 2.33 23.87
C ARG A 11 -2.42 3.11 24.23
N ARG A 12 -1.49 2.53 24.99
CA ARG A 12 -0.20 3.12 25.33
C ARG A 12 0.74 3.19 24.13
N ALA A 13 0.78 2.16 23.29
CA ALA A 13 1.54 2.14 22.05
C ALA A 13 1.02 3.20 21.05
N MET A 14 -0.30 3.30 20.89
CA MET A 14 -0.94 4.31 20.05
C MET A 14 -0.66 5.73 20.53
N LYS A 15 -0.69 5.97 21.85
CA LYS A 15 -0.32 7.28 22.43
C LYS A 15 1.12 7.64 22.08
N LYS A 16 2.06 6.69 22.23
CA LYS A 16 3.47 6.89 21.86
C LYS A 16 3.66 7.13 20.36
N CYS A 17 2.97 6.39 19.51
CA CYS A 17 3.00 6.63 18.06
C CYS A 17 2.46 8.02 17.72
N ARG A 18 1.37 8.45 18.36
CA ARG A 18 0.80 9.79 18.17
C ARG A 18 1.76 10.88 18.64
N GLU A 19 2.33 10.74 19.82
CA GLU A 19 3.36 11.67 20.36
C GLU A 19 4.59 11.73 19.44
N LEU A 20 5.03 10.59 18.87
CA LEU A 20 6.09 10.55 17.87
C LEU A 20 5.70 11.24 16.56
N LEU A 21 4.46 11.03 16.08
CA LEU A 21 3.95 11.68 14.87
C LEU A 21 3.78 13.20 15.05
N GLU A 22 3.44 13.65 16.26
CA GLU A 22 3.35 15.07 16.63
C GLU A 22 4.75 15.73 16.75
N LEU A 23 5.76 14.97 17.18
CA LEU A 23 7.17 15.44 17.27
C LEU A 23 7.91 15.48 15.92
N TYR A 24 7.51 14.63 14.97
CA TYR A 24 8.09 14.65 13.63
C TYR A 24 7.35 15.66 12.77
N SER A 25 8.07 16.65 12.23
CA SER A 25 7.50 17.48 11.16
C SER A 25 6.92 16.54 10.08
N ILE A 26 5.70 16.78 9.63
CA ILE A 26 5.06 16.01 8.55
C ILE A 26 6.01 15.87 7.34
N LYS A 27 6.85 16.88 7.08
CA LYS A 27 7.94 16.84 6.09
C LYS A 27 8.98 15.73 6.33
N ARG A 28 9.38 15.50 7.58
CA ARG A 28 10.29 14.39 7.98
C ARG A 28 9.60 13.03 8.01
N PHE A 29 8.28 13.01 8.22
CA PHE A 29 7.51 11.78 8.06
C PHE A 29 7.58 11.34 6.59
N TYR A 30 7.23 12.23 5.66
CA TYR A 30 7.32 11.98 4.22
C TYR A 30 8.76 11.78 3.68
N SER A 31 9.80 12.16 4.44
CA SER A 31 11.19 11.94 4.02
C SER A 31 11.68 10.49 4.22
N CYS A 32 10.89 9.61 4.84
CA CYS A 32 11.30 8.21 5.03
C CYS A 32 10.13 7.22 4.85
N PRO A 33 9.70 6.97 3.60
CA PRO A 33 8.63 6.02 3.28
C PRO A 33 8.84 4.63 3.90
N PHE A 34 10.10 4.20 4.04
CA PHE A 34 10.45 2.92 4.64
C PHE A 34 10.03 2.78 6.12
N LYS A 35 10.31 3.79 6.96
CA LYS A 35 9.93 3.74 8.38
C LYS A 35 8.41 3.76 8.55
N ILE A 36 7.71 4.50 7.70
CA ILE A 36 6.24 4.53 7.69
C ILE A 36 5.69 3.14 7.35
N ALA A 37 6.23 2.51 6.30
CA ALA A 37 5.80 1.18 5.88
C ALA A 37 5.94 0.15 7.02
N GLN A 38 7.04 0.18 7.78
CA GLN A 38 7.23 -0.70 8.94
C GLN A 38 6.19 -0.48 10.03
N VAL A 39 5.85 0.77 10.32
CA VAL A 39 4.79 1.08 11.30
C VAL A 39 3.45 0.58 10.77
N PHE A 40 3.10 0.89 9.52
CA PHE A 40 1.81 0.52 8.96
C PHE A 40 1.65 -0.99 8.84
N GLU A 41 2.70 -1.70 8.47
CA GLU A 41 2.72 -3.14 8.53
C GLU A 41 2.34 -3.64 9.93
N VAL A 42 3.04 -3.24 10.99
CA VAL A 42 2.78 -3.77 12.34
C VAL A 42 1.39 -3.36 12.87
N PHE A 43 0.96 -2.13 12.63
CA PHE A 43 -0.22 -1.56 13.28
C PHE A 43 -1.54 -1.80 12.53
N LEU A 44 -1.52 -1.82 11.19
CA LEU A 44 -2.74 -1.99 10.41
C LEU A 44 -3.11 -3.47 10.34
N ASN A 45 -4.40 -3.79 10.55
CA ASN A 45 -4.89 -5.14 10.29
C ASN A 45 -4.94 -5.44 8.77
N SER A 46 -5.20 -6.69 8.38
CA SER A 46 -5.21 -7.12 6.98
C SER A 46 -6.17 -6.30 6.11
N ASN A 47 -7.36 -5.97 6.63
CA ASN A 47 -8.34 -5.15 5.92
C ASN A 47 -7.90 -3.69 5.79
N GLU A 48 -7.36 -3.10 6.86
CA GLU A 48 -6.82 -1.73 6.84
C GLU A 48 -5.62 -1.61 5.88
N LEU A 49 -4.75 -2.62 5.84
CA LEU A 49 -3.64 -2.72 4.87
C LEU A 49 -4.15 -2.74 3.43
N CYS A 50 -5.14 -3.59 3.15
CA CYS A 50 -5.76 -3.66 1.81
C CYS A 50 -6.38 -2.31 1.42
N GLN A 51 -7.16 -1.68 2.32
CA GLN A 51 -7.77 -0.38 2.08
C GLN A 51 -6.74 0.71 1.85
N PHE A 52 -5.65 0.73 2.63
CA PHE A 52 -4.57 1.68 2.45
C PHE A 52 -3.91 1.54 1.08
N VAL A 53 -3.59 0.30 0.66
CA VAL A 53 -3.02 0.01 -0.65
C VAL A 53 -3.94 0.45 -1.77
N MET A 54 -5.22 0.07 -1.73
CA MET A 54 -6.22 0.44 -2.74
C MET A 54 -6.38 1.96 -2.84
N THR A 55 -6.50 2.65 -1.70
CA THR A 55 -6.65 4.12 -1.66
C THR A 55 -5.42 4.84 -2.22
N THR A 56 -4.22 4.32 -1.92
CA THR A 56 -2.97 4.89 -2.43
C THR A 56 -2.86 4.69 -3.94
N LEU A 57 -3.19 3.49 -4.45
CA LEU A 57 -3.26 3.20 -5.89
C LEU A 57 -4.25 4.12 -6.62
N ASP A 58 -5.42 4.32 -6.02
CA ASP A 58 -6.49 5.12 -6.61
C ASP A 58 -6.14 6.62 -6.71
N SER A 59 -5.40 7.12 -5.72
CA SER A 59 -5.04 8.53 -5.60
C SER A 59 -3.74 8.92 -6.32
N LEU A 60 -2.87 7.96 -6.62
CA LEU A 60 -1.49 8.17 -7.10
C LEU A 60 -1.40 9.09 -8.32
N GLU A 61 -2.27 8.92 -9.32
CA GLU A 61 -2.27 9.75 -10.53
C GLU A 61 -2.74 11.20 -10.26
N TYR A 62 -3.59 11.40 -9.25
CA TYR A 62 -4.22 12.70 -8.94
C TYR A 62 -3.40 13.57 -7.98
N LEU A 63 -2.28 13.06 -7.46
CA LEU A 63 -1.40 13.82 -6.58
C LEU A 63 -0.68 14.93 -7.37
N LYS A 64 -1.07 16.18 -7.12
CA LYS A 64 -0.55 17.37 -7.83
C LYS A 64 0.94 17.62 -7.62
N ASN A 65 1.50 17.21 -6.47
CA ASN A 65 2.89 17.46 -6.13
C ASN A 65 3.75 16.22 -6.51
N PRO A 66 4.72 16.36 -7.43
CA PRO A 66 5.57 15.24 -7.87
C PRO A 66 6.36 14.58 -6.74
N CYS A 67 6.84 15.36 -5.76
CA CYS A 67 7.56 14.82 -4.60
C CYS A 67 6.62 13.98 -3.72
N THR A 68 5.40 14.48 -3.47
CA THR A 68 4.39 13.72 -2.69
C THR A 68 3.96 12.46 -3.42
N GLN A 69 3.75 12.52 -4.73
CA GLN A 69 3.43 11.36 -5.56
C GLN A 69 4.54 10.31 -5.50
N GLN A 70 5.79 10.76 -5.62
CA GLN A 70 6.95 9.87 -5.51
C GLN A 70 7.00 9.20 -4.14
N SER A 71 6.91 9.96 -3.04
CA SER A 71 6.94 9.39 -1.69
C SER A 71 5.76 8.45 -1.43
N ALA A 72 4.56 8.74 -1.96
CA ALA A 72 3.40 7.87 -1.85
C ALA A 72 3.61 6.55 -2.59
N GLY A 73 4.16 6.59 -3.81
CA GLY A 73 4.46 5.37 -4.57
C GLY A 73 5.60 4.55 -3.95
N GLU A 74 6.63 5.20 -3.40
CA GLU A 74 7.69 4.52 -2.65
C GLU A 74 7.14 3.87 -1.36
N LEU A 75 6.23 4.55 -0.66
CA LEU A 75 5.53 4.00 0.50
C LEU A 75 4.71 2.77 0.12
N LEU A 76 3.93 2.85 -0.96
CA LEU A 76 3.14 1.74 -1.49
C LEU A 76 4.01 0.52 -1.77
N ILE A 77 5.07 0.69 -2.57
CA ILE A 77 5.99 -0.38 -2.94
C ILE A 77 6.62 -1.00 -1.69
N THR A 78 7.08 -0.16 -0.75
CA THR A 78 7.73 -0.64 0.46
C THR A 78 6.77 -1.39 1.38
N LEU A 79 5.54 -0.89 1.52
CA LEU A 79 4.51 -1.54 2.33
C LEU A 79 4.13 -2.89 1.74
N VAL A 80 3.87 -2.95 0.43
CA VAL A 80 3.54 -4.21 -0.24
C VAL A 80 4.69 -5.19 -0.09
N LYS A 81 5.94 -4.74 -0.28
CA LYS A 81 7.15 -5.56 -0.11
C LYS A 81 7.27 -6.16 1.29
N ASN A 82 7.01 -5.38 2.35
CA ASN A 82 7.20 -5.83 3.72
C ASN A 82 6.00 -6.63 4.26
N ALA A 83 4.77 -6.29 3.88
CA ALA A 83 3.55 -6.94 4.39
C ALA A 83 3.29 -8.36 3.81
N GLU A 84 4.33 -9.00 3.26
CA GLU A 84 4.41 -10.36 2.69
C GLU A 84 3.07 -11.01 2.31
N SER A 85 2.45 -11.71 3.25
CA SER A 85 1.28 -12.57 2.99
C SER A 85 0.02 -12.10 3.72
N ARG A 86 0.03 -10.88 4.27
CA ARG A 86 -1.04 -10.32 5.10
C ARG A 86 -2.20 -9.73 4.31
N PHE A 87 -2.07 -9.67 2.98
CA PHE A 87 -3.15 -9.24 2.10
C PHE A 87 -4.15 -10.39 1.92
N GLU A 88 -5.38 -10.13 2.35
CA GLU A 88 -6.52 -11.07 2.21
C GLU A 88 -7.36 -10.75 0.97
N LYS A 89 -7.37 -9.48 0.53
CA LYS A 89 -8.19 -8.95 -0.57
C LYS A 89 -7.39 -8.64 -1.82
N VAL A 90 -6.54 -9.59 -2.23
CA VAL A 90 -5.69 -9.43 -3.42
C VAL A 90 -6.49 -9.31 -4.72
N PRO A 91 -7.60 -10.06 -4.93
CA PRO A 91 -8.46 -9.84 -6.09
C PRO A 91 -8.96 -8.40 -6.20
N GLU A 92 -9.40 -7.80 -5.10
CA GLU A 92 -9.90 -6.41 -5.07
C GLU A 92 -8.78 -5.40 -5.33
N ILE A 93 -7.58 -5.62 -4.77
CA ILE A 93 -6.40 -4.80 -5.07
C ILE A 93 -6.07 -4.88 -6.57
N MET A 94 -6.07 -6.09 -7.15
CA MET A 94 -5.81 -6.29 -8.56
C MET A 94 -6.87 -5.64 -9.45
N GLY A 95 -8.14 -5.65 -9.04
CA GLY A 95 -9.21 -4.92 -9.71
C GLY A 95 -8.91 -3.41 -9.82
N VAL A 96 -8.49 -2.79 -8.72
CA VAL A 96 -8.08 -1.37 -8.71
C VAL A 96 -6.85 -1.14 -9.59
N ILE A 97 -5.84 -2.01 -9.49
CA ILE A 97 -4.63 -1.92 -10.32
C ILE A 97 -4.99 -1.94 -11.81
N CYS A 98 -5.78 -2.92 -12.26
CA CYS A 98 -6.14 -3.06 -13.66
C CYS A 98 -6.96 -1.87 -14.15
N ALA A 99 -7.90 -1.38 -13.35
CA ALA A 99 -8.68 -0.18 -13.66
C ALA A 99 -7.81 1.08 -13.76
N ARG A 100 -6.74 1.17 -12.98
CA ARG A 100 -5.81 2.31 -13.00
C ARG A 100 -4.82 2.21 -14.16
N LEU A 101 -4.30 1.03 -14.45
CA LEU A 101 -3.34 0.82 -15.54
C LEU A 101 -3.91 1.12 -16.94
N SER A 102 -5.24 1.06 -17.11
CA SER A 102 -5.90 1.38 -18.38
C SER A 102 -6.04 2.88 -18.65
N ILE A 103 -6.01 3.71 -17.61
CA ILE A 103 -6.23 5.16 -17.71
C ILE A 103 -4.97 5.98 -17.42
N ILE A 104 -3.95 5.37 -16.82
CA ILE A 104 -2.79 6.10 -16.33
C ILE A 104 -1.89 6.61 -17.44
N SER A 105 -1.74 7.93 -17.49
CA SER A 105 -0.95 8.61 -18.52
C SER A 105 0.51 8.86 -18.10
N GLN A 106 0.78 8.93 -16.79
CA GLN A 106 2.08 9.31 -16.25
C GLN A 106 3.04 8.10 -16.18
N PRO A 107 4.17 8.08 -16.92
CA PRO A 107 5.05 6.91 -16.98
C PRO A 107 5.67 6.52 -15.63
N ARG A 108 5.92 7.52 -14.76
CA ARG A 108 6.46 7.29 -13.42
C ARG A 108 5.46 6.55 -12.53
N VAL A 109 4.21 6.99 -12.51
CA VAL A 109 3.16 6.35 -11.71
C VAL A 109 2.84 4.97 -12.27
N ARG A 110 2.74 4.84 -13.59
CA ARG A 110 2.58 3.56 -14.27
C ARG A 110 3.66 2.55 -13.84
N ARG A 111 4.93 2.98 -13.77
CA ARG A 111 6.03 2.14 -13.27
C ARG A 111 5.86 1.75 -11.79
N GLN A 112 5.40 2.66 -10.93
CA GLN A 112 5.13 2.34 -9.53
C GLN A 112 4.03 1.28 -9.37
N ILE A 113 2.96 1.38 -10.18
CA ILE A 113 1.88 0.40 -10.19
C ILE A 113 2.38 -0.95 -10.72
N ILE A 114 3.14 -0.97 -11.82
CA ILE A 114 3.75 -2.20 -12.37
C ILE A 114 4.67 -2.86 -11.33
N ASN A 115 5.52 -2.10 -10.65
CA ASN A 115 6.37 -2.65 -9.58
C ASN A 115 5.53 -3.29 -8.46
N THR A 116 4.37 -2.71 -8.15
CA THR A 116 3.44 -3.27 -7.16
C THR A 116 2.87 -4.62 -7.64
N VAL A 117 2.49 -4.73 -8.92
CA VAL A 117 2.09 -6.00 -9.54
C VAL A 117 3.22 -7.03 -9.47
N SER A 118 4.45 -6.63 -9.79
CA SER A 118 5.62 -7.50 -9.72
C SER A 118 5.85 -8.08 -8.32
N LEU A 119 5.57 -7.30 -7.26
CA LEU A 119 5.66 -7.77 -5.88
C LEU A 119 4.55 -8.76 -5.51
N PHE A 120 3.34 -8.59 -6.06
CA PHE A 120 2.25 -9.55 -5.84
C PHE A 120 2.50 -10.85 -6.61
N ILE A 121 2.87 -10.78 -7.89
CA ILE A 121 3.10 -11.98 -8.72
C ILE A 121 4.29 -12.80 -8.24
N SER A 122 5.32 -12.18 -7.63
CA SER A 122 6.48 -12.88 -7.09
C SER A 122 6.17 -13.73 -5.85
N ARG A 123 4.94 -13.67 -5.33
CA ARG A 123 4.50 -14.43 -4.16
C ARG A 123 3.62 -15.59 -4.61
N PRO A 124 4.02 -16.86 -4.38
CA PRO A 124 3.26 -18.03 -4.82
C PRO A 124 1.79 -18.01 -4.38
N LYS A 125 1.50 -17.47 -3.18
CA LYS A 125 0.14 -17.30 -2.65
C LYS A 125 -0.78 -16.49 -3.58
N TYR A 126 -0.24 -15.56 -4.35
CA TYR A 126 -0.99 -14.58 -5.13
C TYR A 126 -0.80 -14.73 -6.65
N THR A 127 0.21 -15.47 -7.08
CA THR A 127 0.60 -15.60 -8.50
C THR A 127 -0.59 -15.90 -9.41
N ASP A 128 -1.37 -16.95 -9.11
CA ASP A 128 -2.50 -17.36 -9.97
C ASP A 128 -3.60 -16.29 -10.02
N THR A 129 -3.89 -15.65 -8.89
CA THR A 129 -4.88 -14.56 -8.81
C THR A 129 -4.45 -13.37 -9.67
N VAL A 130 -3.18 -12.98 -9.57
CA VAL A 130 -2.62 -11.85 -10.32
C VAL A 130 -2.62 -12.15 -11.82
N ILE A 131 -2.14 -13.33 -12.22
CA ILE A 131 -2.13 -13.75 -13.63
C ILE A 131 -3.54 -13.76 -14.21
N SER A 132 -4.50 -14.36 -13.49
CA SER A 132 -5.90 -14.40 -13.92
C SER A 132 -6.47 -12.99 -14.16
N HIS A 133 -6.21 -12.04 -13.25
CA HIS A 133 -6.69 -10.67 -13.41
C HIS A 133 -6.04 -9.93 -14.59
N LEU A 134 -4.74 -10.12 -14.81
CA LEU A 134 -4.01 -9.50 -15.91
C LEU A 134 -4.45 -10.05 -17.28
N LEU A 135 -4.77 -11.35 -17.36
CA LEU A 135 -5.31 -11.96 -18.58
C LEU A 135 -6.71 -11.44 -18.91
N CYS A 136 -7.54 -11.16 -17.91
CA CYS A 136 -8.88 -10.60 -18.10
C CYS A 136 -8.88 -9.10 -18.41
N HIS A 137 -7.81 -8.37 -18.07
CA HIS A 137 -7.70 -6.92 -18.25
C HIS A 137 -6.37 -6.58 -18.93
N PRO A 138 -6.25 -6.78 -20.25
CA PRO A 138 -5.00 -6.55 -20.95
C PRO A 138 -4.56 -5.10 -20.76
N VAL A 139 -3.38 -4.94 -20.16
CA VAL A 139 -2.76 -3.63 -19.91
C VAL A 139 -2.19 -3.15 -21.25
N PRO A 140 -2.54 -1.95 -21.75
CA PRO A 140 -2.04 -1.46 -23.03
C PRO A 140 -0.51 -1.34 -22.98
N TYR A 141 0.19 -1.93 -23.95
CA TYR A 141 1.65 -1.88 -24.05
C TYR A 141 2.07 -0.61 -24.82
N ASP A 142 1.96 0.54 -24.14
CA ASP A 142 2.58 1.80 -24.58
C ASP A 142 3.71 2.20 -23.60
#